data_AF-A0A962GPF6-F1
#
_entry.id   AF-A0A962GPF6-F1
#
_cell.length_a   1.000
_cell.length_b   1.000
_cell.length_c   1.000
_cell.angle_alpha   90.00
_cell.angle_beta   90.00
_cell.angle_gamma   90.00
#
_symmetry.space_group_name_H-M   'P 1'
#
loop_
_entity.id
_entity.type
_entity.pdbx_description
1 polymer ?
#
loop_
_entity_poly.entity_id
_entity_poly.type
_entity_poly.pdbx_seq_one_letter_code
_entity_poly.pdbx_strand_id
1 'polypeptide(L)'
;MRITIDLSENDLDHFRQAMKRAKEAAKDLAPEQIASAARQLLADSQDVELPEFIAARLAKLDTMINMATDTSWGISDGERREILSALTYFADPQDAIPDDVPVLGFLDDAIMIELVVEELKH
;
A
#
# COMPACT_ATOMS: atom_id res chain seq x y z
N MET A 1 5.60 21.66 8.22
CA MET A 1 5.81 21.84 6.77
C MET A 1 4.90 20.86 6.03
N ARG A 2 4.38 21.25 4.87
CA ARG A 2 3.45 20.42 4.08
C ARG A 2 4.05 20.26 2.69
N ILE A 3 4.35 19.01 2.32
CA ILE A 3 4.75 18.64 0.97
C ILE A 3 3.52 18.09 0.25
N THR A 4 3.26 18.58 -0.96
CA THR A 4 2.21 18.06 -1.85
C THR A 4 2.90 17.43 -3.05
N ILE A 5 2.61 16.16 -3.32
CA ILE A 5 3.10 15.47 -4.51
C ILE A 5 1.91 15.31 -5.45
N ASP A 6 2.02 15.93 -6.63
CA ASP A 6 1.04 15.78 -7.69
C ASP A 6 1.46 14.63 -8.61
N LEU A 7 0.63 13.59 -8.67
CA LEU A 7 0.81 12.48 -9.60
C LEU A 7 -0.01 12.75 -10.86
N SER A 8 0.63 12.68 -12.02
CA SER A 8 -0.07 12.77 -13.30
C SER A 8 -0.90 11.51 -13.57
N GLU A 9 -1.82 11.55 -14.52
CA GLU A 9 -2.58 10.34 -14.91
C GLU A 9 -1.67 9.21 -15.40
N ASN A 10 -0.55 9.53 -16.04
CA ASN A 10 0.41 8.51 -16.46
C ASN A 10 1.06 7.83 -15.25
N ASP A 11 1.42 8.59 -14.21
CA ASP A 11 1.95 8.04 -12.97
C ASP A 11 0.91 7.14 -12.30
N LEU A 12 -0.34 7.61 -12.19
CA LEU A 12 -1.45 6.83 -11.64
C LEU A 12 -1.72 5.54 -12.43
N ASP A 13 -1.59 5.57 -13.75
CA ASP A 13 -1.74 4.37 -14.58
C ASP A 13 -0.68 3.31 -14.26
N HIS A 14 0.54 3.69 -13.91
CA HIS A 14 1.55 2.74 -13.43
C HIS A 14 1.12 2.06 -12.12
N PHE A 15 0.61 2.82 -11.14
CA PHE A 15 0.08 2.25 -9.88
C PHE A 15 -1.13 1.33 -10.13
N ARG A 16 -2.05 1.73 -11.01
CA ARG A 16 -3.22 0.92 -11.38
C ARG A 16 -2.80 -0.40 -12.04
N GLN A 17 -1.80 -0.38 -12.90
CA GLN A 17 -1.26 -1.59 -13.53
C GLN A 17 -0.57 -2.51 -12.51
N ALA A 18 0.20 -1.96 -11.57
CA ALA A 18 0.80 -2.73 -10.47
C ALA A 18 -0.28 -3.42 -9.62
N MET A 19 -1.33 -2.69 -9.22
CA MET A 19 -2.47 -3.29 -8.52
C MET A 19 -3.17 -4.38 -9.33
N LYS A 20 -3.29 -4.21 -10.65
CA LYS A 20 -3.91 -5.21 -11.53
C LYS A 20 -3.08 -6.50 -11.57
N ARG A 21 -1.75 -6.40 -11.69
CA ARG A 21 -0.84 -7.56 -11.66
C ARG A 21 -0.92 -8.29 -10.33
N ALA A 22 -0.89 -7.58 -9.22
CA ALA A 22 -1.04 -8.19 -7.90
C ALA A 22 -2.37 -8.94 -7.74
N LYS A 23 -3.47 -8.35 -8.21
CA LYS A 23 -4.78 -9.02 -8.24
C LYS A 23 -4.77 -10.27 -9.10
N GLU A 24 -4.02 -10.28 -10.20
CA GLU A 24 -3.89 -11.45 -11.08
C GLU A 24 -3.07 -12.56 -10.43
N ALA A 25 -1.92 -12.23 -9.80
CA ALA A 25 -1.08 -13.18 -9.09
C ALA A 25 -1.80 -13.82 -7.88
N ALA A 26 -2.65 -13.05 -7.21
CA ALA A 26 -3.36 -13.52 -6.03
C ALA A 26 -4.68 -14.26 -6.31
N LYS A 27 -5.06 -14.51 -7.58
CA LYS A 27 -6.29 -15.24 -7.92
C LYS A 27 -6.35 -16.64 -7.32
N ASP A 28 -5.19 -17.26 -7.14
CA ASP A 28 -5.04 -18.61 -6.60
C ASP A 28 -4.80 -18.62 -5.08
N LEU A 29 -4.77 -17.45 -4.42
CA LEU A 29 -4.59 -17.34 -2.97
C LEU A 29 -5.94 -17.37 -2.25
N ALA A 30 -5.95 -18.08 -1.12
CA ALA A 30 -7.09 -18.05 -0.21
C ALA A 30 -7.19 -16.67 0.49
N PRO A 31 -8.41 -16.18 0.80
CA PRO A 31 -8.63 -14.96 1.56
C PRO A 31 -7.78 -14.84 2.83
N GLU A 32 -7.60 -15.96 3.54
CA GLU A 32 -6.81 -16.04 4.76
C GLU A 32 -5.32 -15.80 4.50
N GLN A 33 -4.79 -16.29 3.37
CA GLN A 33 -3.40 -16.06 2.96
C GLN A 33 -3.17 -14.58 2.65
N ILE A 34 -4.10 -13.95 1.92
CA ILE A 34 -4.04 -12.53 1.58
C ILE A 34 -4.07 -11.66 2.85
N ALA A 35 -5.02 -11.94 3.76
CA ALA A 35 -5.12 -11.22 5.01
C ALA A 35 -3.91 -11.47 5.93
N SER A 36 -3.37 -12.69 5.94
CA SER A 36 -2.17 -13.02 6.73
C SER A 36 -0.94 -12.27 6.23
N ALA A 37 -0.74 -12.18 4.92
CA ALA A 37 0.40 -11.45 4.36
C ALA A 37 0.29 -9.95 4.66
N ALA A 38 -0.91 -9.36 4.52
CA ALA A 38 -1.14 -7.97 4.90
C ALA A 38 -0.92 -7.70 6.40
N ARG A 39 -1.24 -8.67 7.28
CA ARG A 39 -0.91 -8.59 8.72
C ARG A 39 0.58 -8.70 8.98
N GLN A 40 1.29 -9.54 8.23
CA GLN A 40 2.73 -9.70 8.38
C GLN A 40 3.45 -8.37 8.11
N LEU A 41 3.04 -7.64 7.05
CA LEU A 41 3.56 -6.30 6.77
C LEU A 41 3.40 -5.35 7.96
N LEU A 42 2.23 -5.36 8.61
CA LEU A 42 1.99 -4.53 9.80
C LEU A 42 2.89 -4.95 10.96
N ALA A 43 3.06 -6.25 11.19
CA ALA A 43 3.91 -6.79 12.25
C ALA A 43 5.38 -6.43 12.03
N ASP A 44 5.90 -6.59 10.81
CA ASP A 44 7.27 -6.26 10.43
C ASP A 44 7.57 -4.75 10.61
N SER A 45 6.52 -3.93 10.54
CA SER A 45 6.61 -2.48 10.72
C SER A 45 6.53 -2.03 12.19
N GLN A 46 6.21 -2.91 13.14
CA GLN A 46 6.03 -2.54 14.56
C GLN A 46 7.35 -2.20 15.29
N ASP A 47 8.46 -2.79 14.85
CA ASP A 47 9.78 -2.58 15.46
C ASP A 47 10.54 -1.38 14.85
N VAL A 48 9.90 -0.64 13.93
CA VAL A 48 10.49 0.51 13.25
C VAL A 48 9.81 1.79 13.72
N GLU A 49 10.60 2.82 14.03
CA GLU A 49 10.05 4.16 14.28
C GLU A 49 9.52 4.74 12.97
N LEU A 50 8.21 4.63 12.76
CA LEU A 50 7.55 5.06 11.54
C LEU A 50 7.20 6.55 11.61
N PRO A 51 7.45 7.31 10.52
CA PRO A 51 6.88 8.64 10.38
C PRO A 51 5.35 8.62 10.47
N GLU A 52 4.77 9.67 11.07
CA GLU A 52 3.32 9.80 11.28
C GLU A 52 2.52 9.60 9.98
N PHE A 53 3.04 10.11 8.86
CA PHE A 53 2.36 9.99 7.58
C PHE A 53 2.26 8.53 7.11
N ILE A 54 3.24 7.67 7.40
CA ILE A 54 3.19 6.23 7.10
C ILE A 54 2.29 5.50 8.10
N ALA A 55 2.48 5.76 9.41
CA ALA A 55 1.70 5.15 10.48
C ALA A 55 0.19 5.34 10.26
N ALA A 56 -0.24 6.52 9.82
CA ALA A 56 -1.64 6.80 9.50
C ALA A 56 -2.21 5.96 8.34
N ARG A 57 -1.40 5.49 7.39
CA ARG A 57 -1.85 4.58 6.31
C ARG A 57 -1.86 3.13 6.78
N LEU A 58 -0.87 2.73 7.59
CA LEU A 58 -0.85 1.39 8.20
C LEU A 58 -2.05 1.17 9.13
N ALA A 59 -2.49 2.20 9.86
CA ALA A 59 -3.71 2.12 10.66
C ALA A 59 -4.98 1.87 9.80
N LYS A 60 -5.04 2.46 8.60
CA LYS A 60 -6.14 2.18 7.64
C LYS A 60 -6.04 0.77 7.08
N LEU A 61 -4.83 0.29 6.83
CA LEU A 61 -4.58 -1.07 6.39
C LEU A 61 -5.05 -2.09 7.44
N ASP A 62 -4.71 -1.88 8.72
CA ASP A 62 -5.20 -2.71 9.83
C ASP A 62 -6.73 -2.76 9.89
N THR A 63 -7.37 -1.59 9.76
CA THR A 63 -8.84 -1.50 9.69
C THR A 63 -9.40 -2.34 8.52
N MET A 64 -8.82 -2.24 7.32
CA MET A 64 -9.24 -3.02 6.16
C MET A 64 -9.06 -4.52 6.34
N ILE A 65 -7.98 -4.95 6.98
CA ILE A 65 -7.76 -6.36 7.33
C ILE A 65 -8.84 -6.86 8.29
N ASN A 66 -9.16 -6.06 9.32
CA ASN A 66 -10.20 -6.41 10.29
C ASN A 66 -11.57 -6.49 9.61
N MET A 67 -11.91 -5.53 8.74
CA MET A 67 -13.12 -5.60 7.89
C MET A 67 -13.19 -6.89 7.07
N ALA A 68 -12.08 -7.26 6.42
CA ALA A 68 -12.02 -8.41 5.52
C ALA A 68 -12.01 -9.77 6.24
N THR A 69 -11.76 -9.81 7.55
CA THR A 69 -11.60 -11.07 8.30
C THR A 69 -12.65 -11.24 9.38
N ASP A 70 -13.09 -10.17 10.04
CA ASP A 70 -14.13 -10.21 11.06
C ASP A 70 -15.53 -10.32 10.43
N THR A 71 -16.18 -11.47 10.65
CA THR A 71 -17.55 -11.73 10.17
C THR A 71 -18.60 -10.87 10.84
N SER A 72 -18.30 -10.26 11.99
CA SER A 72 -19.21 -9.37 12.73
C SER A 72 -19.12 -7.90 12.31
N TRP A 73 -18.23 -7.54 11.39
CA TRP A 73 -18.06 -6.14 10.94
C TRP A 73 -19.30 -5.57 10.25
N GLY A 74 -20.13 -6.43 9.63
CA GLY A 74 -21.35 -6.00 8.94
C GLY A 74 -21.13 -5.47 7.52
N ILE A 75 -20.00 -5.80 6.87
CA ILE A 75 -19.81 -5.56 5.44
C ILE A 75 -20.43 -6.66 4.59
N SER A 76 -20.83 -6.33 3.37
CA SER A 76 -21.30 -7.29 2.37
C SER A 76 -20.18 -8.17 1.82
N ASP A 77 -20.55 -9.32 1.24
CA ASP A 77 -19.60 -10.20 0.55
C ASP A 77 -18.92 -9.52 -0.67
N GLY A 78 -19.59 -8.54 -1.28
CA GLY A 78 -19.02 -7.72 -2.35
C GLY A 78 -17.89 -6.83 -1.84
N GLU A 79 -18.16 -6.05 -0.79
CA GLU A 79 -17.16 -5.18 -0.14
C GLU A 79 -15.99 -5.99 0.41
N ARG A 80 -16.26 -7.13 1.06
CA ARG A 80 -15.21 -8.03 1.56
C ARG A 80 -14.27 -8.47 0.43
N ARG A 81 -14.83 -8.80 -0.73
CA ARG A 81 -14.06 -9.22 -1.91
C ARG A 81 -13.25 -8.07 -2.51
N GLU A 82 -13.79 -6.87 -2.53
CA GLU A 82 -13.06 -5.68 -2.99
C GLU A 82 -11.88 -5.36 -2.08
N ILE A 83 -12.07 -5.42 -0.76
CA ILE A 83 -11.00 -5.23 0.21
C ILE A 83 -9.93 -6.30 0.05
N LEU A 84 -10.32 -7.58 0.02
CA LEU A 84 -9.37 -8.67 -0.21
C LEU A 84 -8.62 -8.49 -1.52
N SER A 85 -9.31 -8.09 -2.59
CA SER A 85 -8.69 -7.78 -3.88
C SER A 85 -7.69 -6.63 -3.79
N ALA A 86 -7.92 -5.61 -2.97
CA ALA A 86 -6.95 -4.55 -2.74
C ALA A 86 -5.76 -5.04 -1.90
N LEU A 87 -6.00 -5.87 -0.90
CA LEU A 87 -4.97 -6.44 -0.03
C LEU A 87 -4.05 -7.45 -0.74
N THR A 88 -4.47 -8.01 -1.88
CA THR A 88 -3.63 -8.90 -2.71
C THR A 88 -2.27 -8.30 -3.05
N TYR A 89 -2.22 -6.98 -3.16
CA TYR A 89 -1.00 -6.21 -3.37
C TYR A 89 0.09 -6.50 -2.32
N PHE A 90 -0.29 -6.79 -1.07
CA PHE A 90 0.65 -7.10 0.00
C PHE A 90 0.94 -8.60 0.14
N ALA A 91 0.25 -9.45 -0.62
CA ALA A 91 0.40 -10.89 -0.58
C ALA A 91 1.54 -11.41 -1.47
N ASP A 92 1.94 -10.63 -2.47
CA ASP A 92 3.13 -10.90 -3.29
C ASP A 92 4.01 -9.64 -3.37
N PRO A 93 4.91 -9.43 -2.39
CA PRO A 93 5.77 -8.26 -2.33
C PRO A 93 6.80 -8.20 -3.46
N GLN A 94 7.18 -9.34 -4.06
CA GLN A 94 8.21 -9.38 -5.10
C GLN A 94 7.64 -9.17 -6.51
N ASP A 95 6.38 -9.51 -6.76
CA ASP A 95 5.79 -9.45 -8.11
C ASP A 95 4.91 -8.20 -8.36
N ALA A 96 4.49 -7.50 -7.30
CA ALA A 96 3.63 -6.31 -7.41
C ALA A 96 4.39 -5.00 -7.68
N ILE A 97 5.52 -4.79 -6.98
CA ILE A 97 6.53 -3.77 -7.27
C ILE A 97 7.90 -4.47 -7.28
N PRO A 98 8.47 -4.75 -8.45
CA PRO A 98 9.91 -4.96 -8.54
C PRO A 98 10.63 -3.74 -7.96
N ASP A 99 11.71 -3.93 -7.20
CA ASP A 99 12.61 -2.85 -6.75
C ASP A 99 13.10 -1.97 -7.94
N ASP A 100 12.99 -2.51 -9.14
CA ASP A 100 13.30 -1.95 -10.45
C ASP A 100 12.12 -1.23 -11.16
N VAL A 101 10.97 -0.98 -10.50
CA VAL A 101 9.93 -0.05 -11.01
C VAL A 101 10.39 1.40 -10.79
N PRO A 102 10.81 2.13 -11.84
CA PRO A 102 11.57 3.36 -11.66
C PRO A 102 10.79 4.46 -10.94
N VAL A 103 9.47 4.55 -11.12
CA VAL A 103 8.67 5.68 -10.58
C VAL A 103 8.43 5.56 -9.06
N LEU A 104 8.45 4.35 -8.51
CA LEU A 104 8.09 4.06 -7.12
C LEU A 104 9.28 4.04 -6.17
N GLY A 105 10.42 3.49 -6.64
CA GLY A 105 11.69 3.55 -5.92
C GLY A 105 12.31 4.94 -5.82
N PHE A 106 11.71 5.96 -6.46
CA PHE A 106 12.12 7.37 -6.34
C PHE A 106 11.15 8.20 -5.50
N LEU A 107 10.12 7.62 -4.87
CA LEU A 107 9.16 8.41 -4.09
C LEU A 107 9.83 9.01 -2.84
N ASP A 108 10.69 8.24 -2.18
CA ASP A 108 11.55 8.69 -1.08
C ASP A 108 12.56 9.74 -1.55
N ASP A 109 13.19 9.56 -2.71
CA ASP A 109 14.06 10.55 -3.34
C ASP A 109 13.32 11.85 -3.68
N ALA A 110 12.10 11.77 -4.20
CA ALA A 110 11.28 12.94 -4.54
C ALA A 110 10.90 13.75 -3.28
N ILE A 111 10.59 13.06 -2.18
CA ILE A 111 10.35 13.72 -0.89
C ILE A 111 11.64 14.41 -0.41
N MET A 112 12.79 13.75 -0.49
CA MET A 112 14.09 14.33 -0.11
C MET A 112 14.48 15.55 -0.95
N ILE A 113 14.25 15.51 -2.26
CA ILE A 113 14.50 16.65 -3.14
C ILE A 113 13.61 17.83 -2.75
N GLU A 114 12.32 17.61 -2.51
CA GLU A 114 11.40 18.69 -2.12
C GLU A 114 11.78 19.29 -0.76
N LEU A 115 12.24 18.47 0.19
CA LEU A 115 12.78 18.95 1.47
C LEU A 115 13.97 19.88 1.27
N VAL A 116 14.95 19.48 0.45
CA VAL A 116 16.13 20.29 0.16
C VAL A 116 15.74 21.59 -0.55
N VAL A 117 14.81 21.54 -1.51
CA VAL A 117 14.33 22.73 -2.23
C VAL A 117 13.63 23.71 -1.29
N GLU A 118 12.80 23.24 -0.37
CA GLU A 118 12.16 24.09 0.64
C GLU A 118 13.18 24.71 1.60
N GLU A 119 14.20 23.96 2.04
CA GLU A 119 15.28 24.51 2.86
C GLU A 119 16.08 25.60 2.12
N LEU A 120 16.26 25.47 0.80
CA LEU A 120 16.94 26.47 -0.04
C LEU A 120 16.08 27.70 -0.37
N LYS A 121 14.77 27.66 -0.13
CA LYS A 121 13.87 28.82 -0.26
C LYS A 121 13.92 29.74 0.97
N HIS A 122 14.68 29.36 2.01
CA HIS A 122 15.08 30.23 3.12
C HIS A 122 16.29 31.12 2.77
#